data_AF-A0A2E2Y9X3-F1
#
_entry.id   AF-A0A2E2Y9X3-F1
#
_cell.length_a   1.000
_cell.length_b   1.000
_cell.length_c   1.000
_cell.angle_alpha   90.00
_cell.angle_beta   90.00
_cell.angle_gamma   90.00
#
_symmetry.space_group_name_H-M   'P 1'
#
loop_
_entity.id
_entity.type
_entity.pdbx_description
1 polymer ?
#
loop_
_entity_poly.entity_id
_entity_poly.type
_entity_poly.pdbx_seq_one_letter_code
_entity_poly.pdbx_strand_id
1 'polypeptide(L)'
;MKKANLFLIGAAKAGTTALSELLTCHEEVSGMAIKEPGHFCTDIYERGFSKEYQNLLRWSEKEYFERDFEKRHMSFIEEVHNYDKLVQNTPQSTYILDASTAYLPSVNAAENVAQYNPNAKIIVCLRNPITRAYSHFNMALKYGKEQRTFLEAVKAESTLKARWGWEEGYLEWGLYAPQVKRWLKHFATKQVLIIWQEKMLFEPSVVHEEIEIFLGLNSKFKAPNNSVHESEVPRSKIASTLIGSFGPKVASVLPHVVKQKVKGFVLSKPDSMNKEASSFLLRYFAPSINELEALLNKDLTHWKEI
;
A
#
# COMPACT_ATOMS: atom_id res chain seq x y z
N MET A 1 -19.28 -18.02 -11.35
CA MET A 1 -17.95 -18.26 -10.76
C MET A 1 -17.71 -17.21 -9.67
N LYS A 2 -17.08 -17.61 -8.56
CA LYS A 2 -16.73 -16.71 -7.47
C LYS A 2 -15.78 -15.61 -7.99
N LYS A 3 -16.01 -14.34 -7.64
CA LYS A 3 -15.21 -13.20 -8.08
C LYS A 3 -14.82 -12.33 -6.89
N ALA A 4 -13.62 -11.76 -6.91
CA ALA A 4 -13.29 -10.66 -6.02
C ALA A 4 -14.26 -9.49 -6.24
N ASN A 5 -14.76 -8.93 -5.15
CA ASN A 5 -15.81 -7.90 -5.18
C ASN A 5 -15.54 -6.76 -4.20
N LEU A 6 -14.45 -6.84 -3.42
CA LEU A 6 -13.94 -5.77 -2.59
C LEU A 6 -12.46 -5.52 -2.92
N PHE A 7 -12.11 -4.28 -3.21
CA PHE A 7 -10.77 -3.89 -3.62
C PHE A 7 -10.22 -2.80 -2.72
N LEU A 8 -9.11 -3.07 -2.03
CA LEU A 8 -8.32 -2.06 -1.32
C LEU A 8 -7.13 -1.65 -2.19
N ILE A 9 -7.30 -0.55 -2.91
CA ILE A 9 -6.46 -0.23 -4.08
C ILE A 9 -5.18 0.56 -3.74
N GLY A 10 -5.06 1.05 -2.50
CA GLY A 10 -3.98 1.96 -2.13
C GLY A 10 -4.37 2.87 -0.97
N ALA A 11 -3.56 3.88 -0.65
CA ALA A 11 -2.25 4.16 -1.24
C ALA A 11 -1.11 3.42 -0.52
N ALA A 12 -0.03 3.12 -1.23
CA ALA A 12 1.18 2.59 -0.62
C ALA A 12 1.67 3.54 0.49
N LYS A 13 1.95 2.99 1.68
CA LYS A 13 2.35 3.74 2.90
C LYS A 13 1.26 4.62 3.54
N ALA A 14 0.00 4.37 3.22
CA ALA A 14 -1.17 4.99 3.88
C ALA A 14 -1.85 4.10 4.93
N GLY A 15 -1.28 2.95 5.30
CA GLY A 15 -1.87 2.06 6.34
C GLY A 15 -2.78 0.95 5.79
N THR A 16 -2.67 0.63 4.50
CA THR A 16 -3.48 -0.41 3.85
C THR A 16 -3.29 -1.81 4.44
N THR A 17 -2.14 -2.13 5.06
CA THR A 17 -1.97 -3.40 5.77
C THR A 17 -2.87 -3.48 6.99
N ALA A 18 -2.89 -2.45 7.85
CA ALA A 18 -3.76 -2.41 9.02
C ALA A 18 -5.25 -2.42 8.62
N LEU A 19 -5.59 -1.70 7.55
CA LEU A 19 -6.95 -1.70 7.00
C LEU A 19 -7.36 -3.06 6.42
N SER A 20 -6.46 -3.73 5.69
CA SER A 20 -6.69 -5.09 5.19
C SER A 20 -6.89 -6.08 6.33
N GLU A 21 -6.08 -5.99 7.38
CA GLU A 21 -6.21 -6.84 8.58
C GLU A 21 -7.56 -6.60 9.27
N LEU A 22 -7.93 -5.33 9.49
CA LEU A 22 -9.25 -4.95 10.03
C LEU A 22 -10.39 -5.56 9.22
N LEU A 23 -10.38 -5.38 7.90
CA LEU A 23 -11.41 -5.91 7.01
C LEU A 23 -11.53 -7.43 7.17
N THR A 24 -10.41 -8.15 7.13
CA THR A 24 -10.40 -9.63 7.25
C THR A 24 -10.68 -10.17 8.65
N CYS A 25 -10.79 -9.31 9.66
CA CYS A 25 -11.29 -9.72 10.98
C CYS A 25 -12.82 -9.86 11.02
N HIS A 26 -13.54 -9.31 10.03
CA HIS A 26 -14.98 -9.44 9.93
C HIS A 26 -15.36 -10.72 9.18
N GLU A 27 -16.35 -11.47 9.69
CA GLU A 27 -16.74 -12.78 9.16
C GLU A 27 -17.27 -12.73 7.72
N GLU A 28 -17.83 -11.58 7.32
CA GLU A 28 -18.34 -11.37 5.96
C GLU A 28 -17.25 -10.98 4.95
N VAL A 29 -15.98 -10.88 5.36
CA VAL A 29 -14.86 -10.52 4.48
C VAL A 29 -13.76 -11.58 4.55
N SER A 30 -13.41 -12.18 3.42
CA SER A 30 -12.27 -13.09 3.31
C SER A 30 -11.15 -12.48 2.48
N GLY A 31 -9.93 -12.52 3.01
CA GLY A 31 -8.72 -12.18 2.28
C GLY A 31 -8.20 -13.38 1.48
N MET A 32 -7.67 -13.11 0.30
CA MET A 32 -6.94 -14.11 -0.48
C MET A 32 -5.64 -14.54 0.20
N ALA A 33 -5.12 -15.71 -0.15
CA ALA A 33 -3.82 -16.19 0.36
C ALA A 33 -2.67 -15.24 0.01
N ILE A 34 -2.78 -14.52 -1.11
CA ILE A 34 -1.90 -13.43 -1.49
C ILE A 34 -2.63 -12.11 -1.22
N LYS A 35 -2.09 -11.27 -0.33
CA LYS A 35 -2.70 -9.97 0.01
C LYS A 35 -2.70 -9.00 -1.19
N GLU A 36 -1.54 -8.82 -1.82
CA GLU A 36 -1.35 -7.92 -2.97
C GLU A 36 -1.06 -8.74 -4.25
N PRO A 37 -2.08 -9.38 -4.85
CA PRO A 37 -1.91 -10.15 -6.08
C PRO A 37 -1.52 -9.28 -7.27
N GLY A 38 -1.85 -7.98 -7.30
CA GLY A 38 -1.41 -7.07 -8.36
C GLY A 38 -1.88 -7.46 -9.77
N HIS A 39 -2.95 -8.22 -9.90
CA HIS A 39 -3.37 -8.81 -11.17
C HIS A 39 -3.87 -7.78 -12.18
N PHE A 40 -4.62 -6.78 -11.72
CA PHE A 40 -5.26 -5.83 -12.61
C PHE A 40 -4.37 -4.66 -13.05
N CYS A 41 -3.16 -4.51 -12.52
CA CYS A 41 -2.23 -3.45 -12.91
C CYS A 41 -1.23 -3.88 -14.00
N THR A 42 -1.75 -4.29 -15.16
CA THR A 42 -0.94 -4.81 -16.27
C THR A 42 0.12 -3.85 -16.78
N ASP A 43 -0.13 -2.54 -16.73
CA ASP A 43 0.83 -1.48 -17.10
C ASP A 43 2.07 -1.44 -16.20
N ILE A 44 1.95 -1.88 -14.94
CA ILE A 44 3.05 -1.88 -13.99
C ILE A 44 4.05 -2.99 -14.31
N TYR A 45 3.55 -4.16 -14.71
CA TYR A 45 4.39 -5.33 -14.97
C TYR A 45 4.80 -5.51 -16.43
N GLU A 46 4.13 -4.86 -17.39
CA GLU A 46 4.34 -5.03 -18.84
C GLU A 46 5.82 -5.07 -19.28
N ARG A 47 6.66 -4.24 -18.67
CA ARG A 47 8.10 -4.12 -18.99
C ARG A 47 9.02 -4.81 -17.97
N GLY A 48 8.47 -5.69 -17.14
CA GLY A 48 9.13 -6.36 -16.03
C GLY A 48 9.51 -5.43 -14.87
N PHE A 49 10.21 -5.97 -13.88
CA PHE A 49 10.75 -5.21 -12.75
C PHE A 49 12.28 -5.16 -12.78
N SER A 50 12.88 -4.21 -12.05
CA SER A 50 14.33 -4.21 -11.86
C SER A 50 14.78 -5.51 -11.21
N LYS A 51 16.06 -5.87 -11.42
CA LYS A 51 16.64 -7.08 -10.82
C LYS A 51 16.55 -7.05 -9.30
N GLU A 52 16.75 -5.88 -8.70
CA GLU A 52 16.65 -5.64 -7.28
C GLU A 52 15.23 -5.90 -6.77
N TYR A 53 14.21 -5.44 -7.49
CA TYR A 53 12.83 -5.65 -7.12
C TYR A 53 12.38 -7.11 -7.32
N GLN A 54 12.81 -7.77 -8.40
CA GLN A 54 12.60 -9.21 -8.61
C GLN A 54 13.22 -10.04 -7.46
N ASN A 55 14.44 -9.71 -7.05
CA ASN A 55 15.11 -10.35 -5.91
C ASN A 55 14.43 -10.11 -4.57
N LEU A 56 13.75 -8.97 -4.41
CA LEU A 56 12.94 -8.66 -3.23
C LEU A 56 11.62 -9.42 -3.24
N LEU A 57 10.98 -9.53 -4.41
CA LEU A 57 9.78 -10.34 -4.55
C LEU A 57 10.09 -11.81 -4.24
N ARG A 58 11.13 -12.42 -4.84
CA ARG A 58 11.35 -13.87 -4.75
C ARG A 58 10.06 -14.63 -5.09
N TRP A 59 9.57 -14.36 -6.29
CA TRP A 59 8.28 -14.82 -6.78
C TRP A 59 8.46 -15.59 -8.08
N SER A 60 7.77 -16.71 -8.18
CA SER A 60 7.56 -17.47 -9.40
C SER A 60 6.10 -17.90 -9.37
N GLU A 61 5.30 -17.35 -10.27
CA GLU A 61 3.87 -17.63 -10.32
C GLU A 61 3.62 -19.12 -10.56
N LYS A 62 4.33 -19.70 -11.53
CA LYS A 62 4.26 -21.13 -11.83
C LYS A 62 4.50 -21.99 -10.58
N GLU A 63 5.59 -21.74 -9.85
CA GLU A 63 5.93 -22.55 -8.66
C GLU A 63 4.92 -22.41 -7.53
N TYR A 64 4.33 -21.21 -7.35
CA TYR A 64 3.33 -20.98 -6.31
C TYR A 64 2.04 -21.74 -6.60
N PHE A 65 1.56 -21.69 -7.84
CA PHE A 65 0.30 -22.31 -8.25
C PHE A 65 0.39 -23.83 -8.52
N GLU A 66 1.59 -24.41 -8.41
CA GLU A 66 1.84 -25.87 -8.41
C GLU A 66 1.83 -26.48 -7.00
N ARG A 67 1.69 -25.67 -5.95
CA ARG A 67 1.73 -26.08 -4.53
C ARG A 67 0.48 -25.63 -3.77
N ASP A 68 0.37 -26.03 -2.51
CA ASP A 68 -0.63 -25.52 -1.59
C ASP A 68 -0.44 -24.01 -1.34
N PHE A 69 -1.55 -23.29 -1.18
CA PHE A 69 -1.54 -21.84 -1.11
C PHE A 69 -1.04 -21.35 0.25
N GLU A 70 0.23 -20.97 0.30
CA GLU A 70 0.84 -20.32 1.46
C GLU A 70 0.53 -18.81 1.49
N LYS A 71 0.40 -18.25 2.70
CA LYS A 71 0.16 -16.82 2.86
C LYS A 71 1.34 -15.99 2.34
N ARG A 72 1.03 -14.98 1.53
CA ARG A 72 2.04 -14.11 0.91
C ARG A 72 1.60 -12.65 0.90
N HIS A 73 2.57 -11.75 1.05
CA HIS A 73 2.28 -10.33 1.02
C HIS A 73 2.00 -9.79 -0.40
N MET A 74 2.88 -10.05 -1.38
CA MET A 74 2.80 -9.43 -2.71
C MET A 74 3.38 -10.34 -3.80
N SER A 75 2.77 -10.37 -4.99
CA SER A 75 3.18 -11.29 -6.07
C SER A 75 3.16 -10.75 -7.51
N PHE A 76 2.16 -9.96 -7.93
CA PHE A 76 1.90 -9.62 -9.36
C PHE A 76 1.60 -10.87 -10.19
N ILE A 77 0.34 -11.31 -10.13
CA ILE A 77 -0.20 -12.47 -10.88
C ILE A 77 -0.55 -12.03 -12.29
N GLU A 78 0.06 -12.63 -13.29
CA GLU A 78 -0.16 -12.30 -14.69
C GLU A 78 -1.32 -13.12 -15.27
N GLU A 79 -1.37 -14.42 -14.97
CA GLU A 79 -2.32 -15.33 -15.61
C GLU A 79 -3.71 -15.24 -14.96
N VAL A 80 -4.73 -14.98 -15.79
CA VAL A 80 -6.13 -14.90 -15.35
C VAL A 80 -6.57 -16.19 -14.66
N HIS A 81 -6.16 -17.35 -15.19
CA HIS A 81 -6.49 -18.65 -14.59
C HIS A 81 -5.93 -18.81 -13.17
N ASN A 82 -4.75 -18.26 -12.90
CA ASN A 82 -4.13 -18.32 -11.57
C ASN A 82 -4.80 -17.33 -10.62
N TYR A 83 -5.17 -16.14 -11.09
CA TYR A 83 -6.00 -15.23 -10.29
C TYR A 83 -7.36 -15.86 -9.94
N ASP A 84 -8.01 -16.50 -10.90
CA ASP A 84 -9.26 -17.21 -10.68
C ASP A 84 -9.11 -18.34 -9.66
N LYS A 85 -8.03 -19.14 -9.74
CA LYS A 85 -7.70 -20.14 -8.70
C LYS A 85 -7.52 -19.51 -7.33
N LEU A 86 -6.83 -18.37 -7.22
CA LEU A 86 -6.65 -17.64 -5.97
C LEU A 86 -7.99 -17.26 -5.35
N VAL A 87 -8.90 -16.74 -6.17
CA VAL A 87 -10.26 -16.37 -5.75
C VAL A 87 -11.09 -17.61 -5.38
N GLN A 88 -11.05 -18.69 -6.16
CA GLN A 88 -11.81 -19.91 -5.88
C GLN A 88 -11.39 -20.58 -4.57
N ASN A 89 -10.08 -20.58 -4.25
CA ASN A 89 -9.55 -21.18 -3.02
C ASN A 89 -9.69 -20.28 -1.78
N THR A 90 -10.18 -19.05 -1.94
CA THR A 90 -10.49 -18.19 -0.79
C THR A 90 -11.74 -18.72 -0.07
N PRO A 91 -11.84 -18.65 1.27
CA PRO A 91 -13.07 -19.02 1.98
C PRO A 91 -14.30 -18.26 1.46
N GLN A 92 -15.48 -18.89 1.54
CA GLN A 92 -16.73 -18.26 1.09
C GLN A 92 -17.19 -17.22 2.10
N SER A 93 -17.46 -16.01 1.62
CA SER A 93 -17.95 -14.86 2.39
C SER A 93 -18.67 -13.88 1.45
N THR A 94 -19.30 -12.86 2.01
CA THR A 94 -19.97 -11.79 1.25
C THR A 94 -18.96 -11.03 0.39
N TYR A 95 -17.78 -10.75 0.93
CA TYR A 95 -16.72 -10.00 0.28
C TYR A 95 -15.41 -10.79 0.19
N ILE A 96 -14.85 -10.86 -1.01
CA ILE A 96 -13.50 -11.37 -1.24
C ILE A 96 -12.61 -10.17 -1.55
N LEU A 97 -11.62 -9.97 -0.68
CA LEU A 97 -10.74 -8.82 -0.68
C LEU A 97 -9.50 -9.05 -1.56
N ASP A 98 -9.30 -8.15 -2.53
CA ASP A 98 -8.02 -7.92 -3.21
C ASP A 98 -7.41 -6.60 -2.71
N ALA A 99 -6.27 -6.65 -2.04
CA ALA A 99 -5.69 -5.51 -1.34
C ALA A 99 -4.35 -5.05 -1.93
N SER A 100 -4.30 -4.84 -3.24
CA SER A 100 -3.08 -4.44 -3.96
C SER A 100 -2.89 -2.92 -4.05
N THR A 101 -1.86 -2.40 -3.40
CA THR A 101 -1.58 -0.94 -3.37
C THR A 101 -1.12 -0.36 -4.70
N ALA A 102 -0.64 -1.22 -5.60
CA ALA A 102 -0.23 -0.87 -6.95
C ALA A 102 -1.41 -0.51 -7.87
N TYR A 103 -2.65 -0.84 -7.48
CA TYR A 103 -3.85 -0.55 -8.27
C TYR A 103 -4.16 0.95 -8.36
N LEU A 104 -3.97 1.71 -7.29
CA LEU A 104 -4.23 3.15 -7.31
C LEU A 104 -3.39 3.91 -8.36
N PRO A 105 -2.04 3.78 -8.39
CA PRO A 105 -1.23 4.48 -9.38
C PRO A 105 -1.28 3.89 -10.79
N SER A 106 -1.70 2.63 -10.96
CA SER A 106 -1.87 2.00 -12.26
C SER A 106 -2.85 2.78 -13.15
N VAL A 107 -2.54 2.85 -14.44
CA VAL A 107 -3.42 3.48 -15.44
C VAL A 107 -4.47 2.52 -15.99
N ASN A 108 -4.22 1.20 -15.93
CA ASN A 108 -5.11 0.17 -16.45
C ASN A 108 -6.04 -0.44 -15.38
N ALA A 109 -5.65 -0.43 -14.10
CA ALA A 109 -6.34 -1.20 -13.05
C ALA A 109 -7.81 -0.84 -12.88
N ALA A 110 -8.18 0.44 -12.92
CA ALA A 110 -9.57 0.85 -12.73
C ALA A 110 -10.49 0.27 -13.83
N GLU A 111 -10.05 0.30 -15.09
CA GLU A 111 -10.80 -0.27 -16.21
C GLU A 111 -10.85 -1.79 -16.12
N ASN A 112 -9.70 -2.43 -15.87
CA ASN A 112 -9.62 -3.89 -15.77
C ASN A 112 -10.51 -4.45 -14.65
N VAL A 113 -10.52 -3.81 -13.48
CA VAL A 113 -11.40 -4.21 -12.36
C VAL A 113 -12.87 -3.99 -12.74
N ALA A 114 -13.23 -2.91 -13.43
CA ALA A 114 -14.60 -2.65 -13.85
C ALA A 114 -15.11 -3.66 -14.89
N GLN A 115 -14.23 -4.09 -15.82
CA GLN A 115 -14.54 -5.16 -16.77
C GLN A 115 -14.67 -6.52 -16.06
N TYR A 116 -13.82 -6.80 -15.07
CA TYR A 116 -13.89 -8.02 -14.28
C TYR A 116 -15.14 -8.10 -13.40
N ASN A 117 -15.43 -7.03 -12.65
CA ASN A 117 -16.58 -6.93 -11.75
C ASN A 117 -17.09 -5.48 -11.67
N PRO A 118 -18.10 -5.10 -12.49
CA PRO A 118 -18.65 -3.74 -12.49
C PRO A 118 -19.38 -3.37 -11.20
N ASN A 119 -19.74 -4.37 -10.38
CA ASN A 119 -20.43 -4.17 -9.09
C ASN A 119 -19.44 -4.15 -7.90
N ALA A 120 -18.14 -4.15 -8.15
CA ALA A 120 -17.13 -4.12 -7.10
C ALA A 120 -17.27 -2.89 -6.19
N LYS A 121 -16.88 -3.07 -4.93
CA LYS A 121 -16.68 -2.02 -3.93
C LYS A 121 -15.19 -1.70 -3.87
N ILE A 122 -14.86 -0.42 -3.92
CA ILE A 122 -13.49 0.09 -3.93
C ILE A 122 -13.27 0.87 -2.64
N ILE A 123 -12.19 0.56 -1.94
CA ILE A 123 -11.71 1.30 -0.78
C ILE A 123 -10.33 1.85 -1.13
N VAL A 124 -10.11 3.13 -0.86
CA VAL A 124 -8.79 3.77 -0.95
C VAL A 124 -8.50 4.48 0.36
N CYS A 125 -7.32 4.25 0.93
CA CYS A 125 -6.82 4.97 2.09
C CYS A 125 -5.80 6.01 1.64
N LEU A 126 -6.08 7.29 1.87
CA LEU A 126 -5.19 8.39 1.52
C LEU A 126 -4.53 8.97 2.77
N ARG A 127 -3.27 9.35 2.61
CA ARG A 127 -2.43 9.98 3.64
C ARG A 127 -1.80 11.23 3.06
N ASN A 128 -1.58 12.27 3.89
CA ASN A 128 -0.81 13.45 3.47
C ASN A 128 0.41 13.03 2.63
N PRO A 129 0.51 13.46 1.35
CA PRO A 129 1.51 12.95 0.43
C PRO A 129 2.95 13.23 0.87
N ILE A 130 3.17 14.31 1.65
CA ILE A 130 4.47 14.66 2.25
C ILE A 130 4.89 13.59 3.26
N THR A 131 4.02 13.28 4.22
CA THR A 131 4.34 12.29 5.26
C THR A 131 4.34 10.86 4.72
N ARG A 132 3.53 10.59 3.68
CA ARG A 132 3.56 9.33 2.91
C ARG A 132 4.90 9.13 2.22
N ALA A 133 5.42 10.14 1.51
CA ALA A 133 6.73 10.11 0.87
C ALA A 133 7.84 9.84 1.88
N TYR A 134 7.80 10.52 3.04
CA TYR A 134 8.79 10.31 4.10
C TYR A 134 8.74 8.92 4.72
N SER A 135 7.52 8.39 4.92
CA SER A 135 7.34 7.02 5.39
C SER A 135 7.86 5.99 4.38
N HIS A 136 7.74 6.28 3.08
CA HIS A 136 8.35 5.44 2.04
C HIS A 136 9.87 5.51 2.09
N PHE A 137 10.45 6.72 2.13
CA PHE A 137 11.90 6.91 2.25
C PHE A 137 12.49 6.16 3.45
N ASN A 138 11.85 6.24 4.62
CA ASN A 138 12.27 5.49 5.80
C ASN A 138 12.21 3.97 5.61
N MET A 139 11.22 3.48 4.86
CA MET A 139 11.14 2.07 4.48
C MET A 139 12.27 1.68 3.52
N ALA A 140 12.59 2.53 2.53
CA ALA A 140 13.69 2.32 1.61
C ALA A 140 15.04 2.27 2.33
N LEU A 141 15.28 3.18 3.29
CA LEU A 141 16.45 3.15 4.19
C LEU A 141 16.50 1.84 4.98
N LYS A 142 15.37 1.40 5.57
CA LYS A 142 15.27 0.16 6.34
C LYS A 142 15.70 -1.07 5.56
N TYR A 143 15.32 -1.13 4.29
CA TYR A 143 15.65 -2.26 3.42
C TYR A 143 16.93 -2.05 2.59
N GLY A 144 17.70 -0.98 2.87
CA GLY A 144 18.97 -0.71 2.19
C GLY A 144 18.83 -0.27 0.73
N LYS A 145 17.64 0.14 0.30
CA LYS A 145 17.34 0.64 -1.05
C LYS A 145 17.67 2.11 -1.25
N GLU A 146 17.91 2.82 -0.17
CA GLU A 146 18.24 4.24 -0.18
C GLU A 146 19.41 4.49 0.77
N GLN A 147 20.27 5.44 0.40
CA GLN A 147 21.45 5.84 1.19
C GLN A 147 21.66 7.36 1.19
N ARG A 148 20.91 8.09 0.36
CA ARG A 148 20.90 9.55 0.30
C ARG A 148 20.12 10.13 1.48
N THR A 149 20.27 11.43 1.71
CA THR A 149 19.32 12.17 2.55
C THR A 149 17.95 12.24 1.88
N PHE A 150 16.91 12.54 2.66
CA PHE A 150 15.55 12.60 2.12
C PHE A 150 15.41 13.66 1.02
N LEU A 151 15.98 14.86 1.23
CA LEU A 151 15.93 15.95 0.24
C LEU A 151 16.63 15.57 -1.08
N GLU A 152 17.80 14.94 -1.00
CA GLU A 152 18.53 14.47 -2.18
C GLU A 152 17.73 13.40 -2.93
N ALA A 153 17.12 12.46 -2.22
CA ALA A 153 16.32 11.39 -2.80
C ALA A 153 15.11 11.93 -3.57
N VAL A 154 14.32 12.84 -2.97
CA VAL A 154 13.14 13.42 -3.63
C VAL A 154 13.51 14.39 -4.74
N LYS A 155 14.61 15.15 -4.63
CA LYS A 155 15.10 15.99 -5.73
C LYS A 155 15.55 15.13 -6.91
N ALA A 156 16.27 14.05 -6.66
CA ALA A 156 16.69 13.14 -7.72
C ALA A 156 15.49 12.45 -8.40
N GLU A 157 14.45 12.07 -7.65
CA GLU A 157 13.25 11.48 -8.27
C GLU A 157 12.41 12.51 -9.04
N SER A 158 12.41 13.79 -8.62
CA SER A 158 11.64 14.84 -9.29
C SER A 158 12.03 15.11 -10.76
N THR A 159 13.20 14.62 -11.19
CA THR A 159 13.65 14.71 -12.58
C THR A 159 13.28 13.48 -13.41
N LEU A 160 12.58 12.51 -12.80
CA LEU A 160 12.20 11.24 -13.39
C LEU A 160 10.68 11.10 -13.42
N LYS A 161 10.20 10.17 -14.25
CA LYS A 161 8.86 9.61 -14.12
C LYS A 161 8.99 8.26 -13.43
N ALA A 162 8.82 8.24 -12.12
CA ALA A 162 9.05 7.05 -11.31
C ALA A 162 8.12 5.91 -11.74
N ARG A 163 8.70 4.74 -11.99
CA ARG A 163 8.00 3.52 -12.38
C ARG A 163 8.05 2.52 -11.23
N TRP A 164 6.92 1.89 -10.98
CA TRP A 164 6.81 0.87 -9.94
C TRP A 164 7.74 -0.30 -10.21
N GLY A 165 8.48 -0.70 -9.17
CA GLY A 165 9.49 -1.75 -9.25
C GLY A 165 10.82 -1.33 -9.89
N TRP A 166 11.00 -0.04 -10.20
CA TRP A 166 12.25 0.53 -10.71
C TRP A 166 12.75 1.65 -9.81
N GLU A 167 11.89 2.63 -9.55
CA GLU A 167 12.11 3.71 -8.60
C GLU A 167 11.22 3.53 -7.35
N GLU A 168 11.51 4.27 -6.28
CA GLU A 168 10.80 4.16 -5.00
C GLU A 168 9.48 4.96 -4.96
N GLY A 169 9.22 5.82 -5.94
CA GLY A 169 7.96 6.54 -6.09
C GLY A 169 7.60 7.37 -4.86
N TYR A 170 8.57 8.13 -4.35
CA TYR A 170 8.37 9.12 -3.28
C TYR A 170 7.40 10.24 -3.70
N LEU A 171 7.42 10.64 -4.97
CA LEU A 171 6.63 11.74 -5.51
C LEU A 171 5.40 11.23 -6.27
N GLU A 172 5.62 10.44 -7.33
CA GLU A 172 4.57 10.03 -8.28
C GLU A 172 3.36 9.37 -7.59
N TRP A 173 3.60 8.51 -6.59
CA TRP A 173 2.52 7.81 -5.87
C TRP A 173 1.78 8.68 -4.86
N GLY A 174 2.22 9.92 -4.63
CA GLY A 174 1.52 10.93 -3.84
C GLY A 174 0.61 11.85 -4.67
N LEU A 175 0.67 11.78 -6.01
CA LEU A 175 -0.16 12.59 -6.92
C LEU A 175 -1.56 11.98 -7.06
N TYR A 176 -2.36 12.03 -5.99
CA TYR A 176 -3.59 11.25 -5.89
C TYR A 176 -4.72 11.72 -6.82
N ALA A 177 -4.83 13.02 -7.12
CA ALA A 177 -5.95 13.56 -7.90
C ALA A 177 -6.16 12.84 -9.24
N PRO A 178 -5.15 12.71 -10.13
CA PRO A 178 -5.32 11.96 -11.38
C PRO A 178 -5.59 10.47 -11.14
N GLN A 179 -5.07 9.90 -10.05
CA GLN A 179 -5.25 8.48 -9.71
C GLN A 179 -6.70 8.21 -9.31
N VAL A 180 -7.22 8.94 -8.33
CA VAL A 180 -8.61 8.83 -7.84
C VAL A 180 -9.61 9.14 -8.95
N LYS A 181 -9.33 10.15 -9.79
CA LYS A 181 -10.17 10.48 -10.95
C LYS A 181 -10.34 9.32 -11.93
N ARG A 182 -9.30 8.49 -12.14
CA ARG A 182 -9.43 7.27 -12.97
C ARG A 182 -10.42 6.29 -12.36
N TRP A 183 -10.36 6.05 -11.05
CA TRP A 183 -11.31 5.15 -10.39
C TRP A 183 -12.74 5.67 -10.43
N LEU A 184 -12.96 6.97 -10.20
CA LEU A 184 -14.28 7.60 -10.28
C LEU A 184 -14.87 7.66 -11.70
N LYS A 185 -14.03 7.51 -12.74
CA LYS A 185 -14.51 7.38 -14.13
C LYS A 185 -15.18 6.03 -14.40
N HIS A 186 -14.71 4.97 -13.74
CA HIS A 186 -15.17 3.59 -13.99
C HIS A 186 -16.15 3.07 -12.94
N PHE A 187 -16.16 3.65 -11.74
CA PHE A 187 -17.04 3.27 -10.64
C PHE A 187 -17.88 4.46 -10.18
N ALA A 188 -19.16 4.21 -9.89
CA ALA A 188 -20.01 5.24 -9.30
C ALA A 188 -19.48 5.65 -7.92
N THR A 189 -19.70 6.89 -7.49
CA THR A 189 -19.23 7.40 -6.19
C THR A 189 -19.66 6.50 -5.01
N LYS A 190 -20.87 5.92 -5.05
CA LYS A 190 -21.36 4.98 -4.02
C LYS A 190 -20.62 3.63 -3.94
N GLN A 191 -19.78 3.34 -4.94
CA GLN A 191 -18.91 2.17 -5.00
C GLN A 191 -17.49 2.48 -4.55
N VAL A 192 -17.16 3.74 -4.23
CA VAL A 192 -15.82 4.15 -3.84
C VAL A 192 -15.86 4.80 -2.45
N LEU A 193 -15.18 4.20 -1.49
CA LEU A 193 -14.96 4.75 -0.15
C LEU A 193 -13.54 5.29 -0.03
N ILE A 194 -13.41 6.56 0.34
CA ILE A 194 -12.13 7.19 0.63
C ILE A 194 -11.96 7.30 2.14
N ILE A 195 -10.96 6.62 2.66
CA ILE A 195 -10.57 6.63 4.07
C ILE A 195 -9.37 7.56 4.23
N TRP A 196 -9.39 8.40 5.26
CA TRP A 196 -8.28 9.27 5.60
C TRP A 196 -7.43 8.58 6.68
N GLN A 197 -6.15 8.39 6.41
CA GLN A 197 -5.23 7.69 7.31
C GLN A 197 -5.16 8.33 8.70
N GLU A 198 -5.36 9.65 8.80
CA GLU A 198 -5.42 10.38 10.06
C GLU A 198 -6.63 9.96 10.90
N LYS A 199 -7.81 9.77 10.28
CA LYS A 199 -9.00 9.25 10.97
C LYS A 199 -8.77 7.81 11.45
N MET A 200 -8.01 7.00 10.72
CA MET A 200 -7.63 5.67 11.22
C MET A 200 -6.78 5.73 12.49
N LEU A 201 -5.96 6.79 12.65
CA LEU A 201 -5.11 6.95 13.83
C LEU A 201 -5.85 7.57 15.02
N PHE A 202 -6.68 8.59 14.77
CA PHE A 202 -7.25 9.42 15.83
C PHE A 202 -8.74 9.13 16.09
N GLU A 203 -9.44 8.54 15.12
CA GLU A 203 -10.88 8.26 15.16
C GLU A 203 -11.22 6.86 14.60
N PRO A 204 -10.55 5.77 15.04
CA PRO A 204 -10.69 4.45 14.43
C PRO A 204 -12.14 3.93 14.44
N SER A 205 -12.90 4.20 15.50
CA SER A 205 -14.32 3.81 15.58
C SER A 205 -15.18 4.44 14.48
N VAL A 206 -14.87 5.67 14.07
CA VAL A 206 -15.57 6.35 12.97
C VAL A 206 -15.25 5.67 11.65
N VAL A 207 -13.99 5.30 11.42
CA VAL A 207 -13.59 4.56 10.21
C VAL A 207 -14.25 3.18 10.16
N HIS A 208 -14.38 2.50 11.29
CA HIS A 208 -15.08 1.22 11.38
C HIS A 208 -16.54 1.37 10.93
N GLU A 209 -17.27 2.35 11.48
CA GLU A 209 -18.66 2.64 11.13
C GLU A 209 -18.82 3.03 9.65
N GLU A 210 -17.92 3.85 9.11
CA GLU A 210 -17.91 4.20 7.68
C GLU A 210 -17.79 2.96 6.78
N ILE A 211 -16.90 2.02 7.13
CA ILE A 211 -16.72 0.76 6.39
C ILE A 211 -17.96 -0.14 6.53
N GLU A 212 -18.49 -0.29 7.75
CA GLU A 212 -19.69 -1.09 8.04
C GLU A 212 -20.87 -0.61 7.19
N ILE A 213 -21.12 0.70 7.16
CA ILE A 213 -22.19 1.31 6.36
C ILE A 213 -21.93 1.15 4.86
N PHE A 214 -20.70 1.40 4.40
CA PHE A 214 -20.36 1.33 2.99
C PHE A 214 -20.51 -0.08 2.39
N LEU A 215 -20.15 -1.10 3.19
CA LEU A 215 -20.25 -2.51 2.83
C LEU A 215 -21.60 -3.13 3.22
N GLY A 216 -22.42 -2.44 4.02
CA GLY A 216 -23.68 -2.98 4.53
C GLY A 216 -23.49 -4.23 5.38
N LEU A 217 -22.48 -4.21 6.27
CA LEU A 217 -22.15 -5.35 7.12
C LEU A 217 -23.26 -5.60 8.15
N ASN A 218 -23.56 -6.87 8.42
CA ASN A 218 -24.62 -7.24 9.35
C ASN A 218 -24.21 -7.17 10.83
N SER A 219 -22.92 -7.00 11.10
CA SER A 219 -22.37 -6.92 12.45
C SER A 219 -21.30 -5.83 12.54
N LYS A 220 -21.02 -5.38 13.77
CA LYS A 220 -19.94 -4.42 14.00
C LYS A 220 -18.58 -5.10 14.06
N PHE A 221 -17.54 -4.39 13.67
CA PHE A 221 -16.17 -4.81 13.95
C PHE A 221 -16.00 -5.01 15.47
N LYS A 222 -15.31 -6.09 15.84
CA LYS A 222 -14.88 -6.29 17.23
C LYS A 222 -13.91 -5.17 17.61
N ALA A 223 -13.91 -4.77 18.89
CA ALA A 223 -13.11 -3.67 19.40
C ALA A 223 -11.64 -3.76 18.93
N PRO A 224 -11.03 -2.65 18.50
CA PRO A 224 -9.74 -2.67 17.84
C PRO A 224 -8.65 -3.24 18.75
N ASN A 225 -7.84 -4.15 18.22
CA ASN A 225 -6.50 -4.37 18.74
C ASN A 225 -5.63 -3.21 18.26
N ASN A 226 -5.29 -2.30 19.17
CA ASN A 226 -4.44 -1.13 18.89
C ASN A 226 -3.00 -1.56 18.59
N SER A 227 -2.71 -2.04 17.38
CA SER A 227 -1.34 -2.20 16.89
C SER A 227 -1.01 -1.07 15.93
N VAL A 228 -0.55 0.07 16.48
CA VAL A 228 0.08 1.13 15.69
C VAL A 228 1.46 0.63 15.26
N HIS A 229 1.63 0.36 13.97
CA HIS A 229 2.95 0.04 13.41
C HIS A 229 3.77 1.33 13.19
N GLU A 230 4.51 1.76 14.21
CA GLU A 230 5.45 2.88 14.09
C GLU A 230 6.56 2.58 13.07
N SER A 231 7.02 3.63 12.36
CA SER A 231 8.13 3.53 11.40
C SER A 231 9.48 3.44 12.13
N GLU A 232 10.37 2.58 11.65
CA GLU A 232 11.70 2.34 12.22
C GLU A 232 12.74 2.34 11.10
N VAL A 233 13.91 2.96 11.33
CA VAL A 233 15.02 3.07 10.36
C VAL A 233 16.33 2.51 10.93
N PRO A 234 17.31 2.07 10.11
CA PRO A 234 18.59 1.59 10.60
C PRO A 234 19.43 2.69 11.22
N ARG A 235 20.16 2.40 12.30
CA ARG A 235 21.02 3.35 13.01
C ARG A 235 22.29 3.74 12.26
N SER A 236 22.68 2.98 11.24
CA SER A 236 23.89 3.26 10.45
C SER A 236 23.81 2.69 9.02
N LYS A 237 24.65 3.22 8.12
CA LYS A 237 24.77 2.74 6.72
C LYS A 237 25.29 1.29 6.62
N ILE A 238 26.10 0.86 7.59
CA ILE A 238 26.57 -0.53 7.69
C ILE A 238 25.39 -1.43 8.09
N ALA A 239 24.57 -0.99 9.04
CA ALA A 239 23.36 -1.71 9.45
C ALA A 239 22.34 -1.84 8.31
N SER A 240 22.12 -0.79 7.50
CA SER A 240 21.23 -0.84 6.34
C SER A 240 21.73 -1.83 5.28
N THR A 241 23.03 -1.85 5.02
CA THR A 241 23.68 -2.78 4.08
C THR A 241 23.56 -4.24 4.54
N LEU A 242 23.74 -4.52 5.84
CA LEU A 242 23.60 -5.87 6.41
C LEU A 242 22.14 -6.36 6.41
N ILE A 243 21.17 -5.48 6.70
CA ILE A 243 19.73 -5.81 6.59
C ILE A 243 19.37 -6.13 5.14
N GLY A 244 19.78 -5.28 4.18
CA GLY A 244 19.48 -5.49 2.76
C GLY A 244 20.15 -6.74 2.17
N SER A 245 21.39 -7.04 2.57
CA SER A 245 22.21 -8.11 1.96
C SER A 245 22.02 -9.49 2.62
N PHE A 246 21.84 -9.54 3.95
CA PHE A 246 21.76 -10.79 4.72
C PHE A 246 20.48 -10.93 5.56
N GLY A 247 19.73 -9.83 5.77
CA GLY A 247 18.60 -9.75 6.68
C GLY A 247 17.49 -10.79 6.47
N PRO A 248 17.01 -11.10 5.24
CA PRO A 248 15.89 -12.02 5.06
C PRO A 248 16.22 -13.46 5.48
N LYS A 249 17.45 -13.94 5.24
CA LYS A 249 17.87 -15.32 5.55
C LYS A 249 18.24 -15.50 7.02
N VAL A 250 18.83 -14.49 7.65
CA VAL A 250 19.23 -14.57 9.06
C VAL A 250 18.05 -14.24 9.98
N ALA A 251 17.21 -13.26 9.62
CA ALA A 251 16.02 -12.94 10.39
C ALA A 251 14.98 -14.06 10.35
N SER A 252 14.87 -14.87 9.31
CA SER A 252 13.91 -15.99 9.31
C SER A 252 14.25 -17.08 10.33
N VAL A 253 15.50 -17.20 10.77
CA VAL A 253 16.00 -18.27 11.65
C VAL A 253 16.13 -17.80 13.12
N LEU A 254 16.06 -16.49 13.38
CA LEU A 254 16.23 -15.94 14.73
C LEU A 254 14.95 -16.09 15.59
N PRO A 255 15.07 -16.57 16.85
CA PRO A 255 13.98 -16.55 17.82
C PRO A 255 13.42 -15.14 18.05
N HIS A 256 12.11 -15.04 18.30
CA HIS A 256 11.39 -13.76 18.46
C HIS A 256 12.01 -12.84 19.53
N VAL A 257 12.49 -13.42 20.64
CA VAL A 257 13.14 -12.67 21.74
C VAL A 257 14.47 -12.06 21.29
N VAL A 258 15.24 -12.77 20.46
CA VAL A 258 16.51 -12.27 19.92
C VAL A 258 16.25 -11.19 18.88
N LYS A 259 15.23 -11.37 18.03
CA LYS A 259 14.76 -10.32 17.11
C LYS A 259 14.45 -9.03 17.84
N GLN A 260 13.65 -9.08 18.91
CA GLN A 260 13.30 -7.90 19.69
C GLN A 260 14.51 -7.24 20.37
N LYS A 261 15.44 -8.01 20.92
CA LYS A 261 16.65 -7.47 21.56
C LYS A 261 17.60 -6.81 20.55
N VAL A 262 17.83 -7.43 19.39
CA VAL A 262 18.72 -6.88 18.35
C VAL A 262 18.07 -5.69 17.63
N LYS A 263 16.74 -5.66 17.53
CA LYS A 263 15.95 -4.57 16.93
C LYS A 263 16.32 -3.20 17.51
N GLY A 264 16.46 -3.12 18.83
CA GLY A 264 16.81 -1.89 19.55
C GLY A 264 18.28 -1.47 19.42
N PHE A 265 19.18 -2.30 18.87
CA PHE A 265 20.57 -1.92 18.59
C PHE A 265 20.79 -1.56 17.12
N VAL A 266 19.92 -2.05 16.23
CA VAL A 266 20.06 -1.90 14.78
C VAL A 266 19.12 -0.82 14.23
N LEU A 267 17.95 -0.61 14.84
CA LEU A 267 16.95 0.37 14.40
C LEU A 267 16.79 1.54 15.41
N SER A 268 16.42 2.71 14.90
CA SER A 268 16.02 3.90 15.65
C SER A 268 14.72 4.47 15.08
N LYS A 269 14.12 5.42 15.81
CA LYS A 269 13.10 6.28 15.21
C LYS A 269 13.76 7.14 14.12
N PRO A 270 13.08 7.39 12.99
CA PRO A 270 13.57 8.34 12.00
C PRO A 270 13.65 9.73 12.63
N ASP A 271 14.62 10.53 12.18
CA ASP A 271 14.70 11.94 12.53
C ASP A 271 13.42 12.67 12.09
N SER A 272 13.22 13.89 12.59
CA SER A 272 12.18 14.75 12.01
C SER A 272 12.58 15.15 10.58
N MET A 273 11.58 15.35 9.72
CA MET A 273 11.82 15.85 8.36
C MET A 273 12.46 17.25 8.44
N ASN A 274 13.56 17.47 7.72
CA ASN A 274 14.17 18.80 7.70
C ASN A 274 13.25 19.81 6.98
N LYS A 275 13.30 21.09 7.39
CA LYS A 275 12.42 22.14 6.87
C LYS A 275 12.53 22.35 5.35
N GLU A 276 13.72 22.13 4.79
CA GLU A 276 13.98 22.28 3.36
C GLU A 276 13.26 21.21 2.54
N ALA A 277 13.27 19.95 3.01
CA ALA A 277 12.52 18.85 2.41
C ALA A 277 11.01 19.06 2.52
N SER A 278 10.52 19.48 3.69
CA SER A 278 9.10 19.83 3.86
C SER A 278 8.68 20.94 2.89
N SER A 279 9.49 22.00 2.76
CA SER A 279 9.23 23.13 1.86
C SER A 279 9.30 22.76 0.38
N PHE A 280 10.19 21.83 0.01
CA PHE A 280 10.26 21.29 -1.35
C PHE A 280 8.99 20.49 -1.68
N LEU A 281 8.61 19.55 -0.80
CA LEU A 281 7.45 18.68 -1.02
C LEU A 281 6.13 19.44 -0.96
N LEU A 282 6.01 20.45 -0.09
CA LEU A 282 4.83 21.31 -0.07
C LEU A 282 4.64 21.99 -1.42
N ARG A 283 5.69 22.60 -1.98
CA ARG A 283 5.63 23.23 -3.31
C ARG A 283 5.32 22.23 -4.42
N TYR A 284 5.88 21.02 -4.33
CA TYR A 284 5.63 19.96 -5.31
C TYR A 284 4.19 19.46 -5.28
N PHE A 285 3.64 19.18 -4.09
CA PHE A 285 2.32 18.57 -3.95
C PHE A 285 1.17 19.57 -3.89
N ALA A 286 1.38 20.84 -3.53
CA ALA A 286 0.29 21.81 -3.36
C ALA A 286 -0.66 21.89 -4.57
N PRO A 287 -0.20 21.93 -5.85
CA PRO A 287 -1.10 21.90 -6.99
C PRO A 287 -1.97 20.63 -7.04
N SER A 288 -1.37 19.46 -6.79
CA SER A 288 -2.09 18.18 -6.79
C SER A 288 -3.04 18.03 -5.59
N ILE A 289 -2.70 18.61 -4.43
CA ILE A 289 -3.60 18.66 -3.27
C ILE A 289 -4.81 19.52 -3.59
N ASN A 290 -4.63 20.72 -4.17
CA ASN A 290 -5.73 21.57 -4.58
C ASN A 290 -6.66 20.89 -5.62
N GLU A 291 -6.09 20.14 -6.56
CA GLU A 291 -6.88 19.35 -7.52
C GLU A 291 -7.69 18.25 -6.80
N LEU A 292 -7.10 17.58 -5.81
CA LEU A 292 -7.78 16.55 -5.02
C LEU A 292 -8.90 17.14 -4.14
N GLU A 293 -8.67 18.31 -3.53
CA GLU A 293 -9.69 19.05 -2.77
C GLU A 293 -10.90 19.36 -3.63
N ALA A 294 -10.67 19.89 -4.84
CA ALA A 294 -11.73 20.18 -5.80
C ALA A 294 -12.44 18.91 -6.29
N LEU A 295 -11.71 17.84 -6.58
CA LEU A 295 -12.26 16.56 -7.04
C LEU A 295 -13.19 15.93 -6.00
N LEU A 296 -12.82 16.01 -4.72
CA LEU A 296 -13.51 15.33 -3.62
C LEU A 296 -14.43 16.24 -2.81
N ASN A 297 -14.46 17.54 -3.11
CA ASN A 297 -15.12 18.56 -2.31
C ASN A 297 -14.78 18.42 -0.81
N LYS A 298 -13.47 18.31 -0.51
CA LYS A 298 -12.96 18.06 0.84
C LYS A 298 -11.86 19.06 1.16
N ASP A 299 -11.93 19.66 2.35
CA ASP A 299 -10.86 20.51 2.87
C ASP A 299 -9.63 19.67 3.24
N LEU A 300 -8.50 19.96 2.58
CA LEU A 300 -7.18 19.37 2.83
C LEU A 300 -6.15 20.46 3.12
N THR A 301 -6.59 21.61 3.66
CA THR A 301 -5.71 22.73 4.03
C THR A 301 -4.62 22.29 5.00
N HIS A 302 -4.97 21.47 5.99
CA HIS A 302 -4.04 20.85 6.94
C HIS A 302 -2.92 20.02 6.29
N TRP A 303 -3.06 19.57 5.03
CA TRP A 303 -1.96 18.90 4.32
C TRP A 303 -0.89 19.85 3.78
N LYS A 304 -1.21 21.15 3.72
CA LYS A 304 -0.36 22.21 3.18
C LYS A 304 0.39 22.99 4.27
N GLU A 305 0.26 22.59 5.53
CA GLU A 305 0.94 23.21 6.68
C GLU A 305 2.23 22.44 7.02
N ILE A 306 3.31 23.17 7.41
CA ILE A 306 4.63 22.62 7.78
C ILE A 306 4.86 22.81 9.28
#